data_AF-A0A3Q8UZ22-F1
#
_entry.id   AF-A0A3Q8UZ22-F1
#
_cell.length_a   1.000
_cell.length_b   1.000
_cell.length_c   1.000
_cell.angle_alpha   90.00
_cell.angle_beta   90.00
_cell.angle_gamma   90.00
#
_symmetry.space_group_name_H-M   'P 1'
#
loop_
_entity.id
_entity.type
_entity.pdbx_description
1 polymer ?
#
loop_
_entity_poly.entity_id
_entity_poly.type
_entity_poly.pdbx_seq_one_letter_code
_entity_poly.pdbx_strand_id
1 'polypeptide(L)'
;MATVVASGGCTPEQRRQICLLKGVAPEDIDPATGYDISDRAYGTVRESWRDWASSIGLSEYYDLPRYRKTVALWHKFRPDLCSADAWWFDGIEIEWH
;
A
#
# COMPACT_ATOMS: atom_id res chain seq x y z
N MET A 1 9.50 37.41 1.52
CA MET A 1 10.15 36.10 1.28
C MET A 1 9.43 35.08 2.14
N ALA A 2 8.70 34.15 1.54
CA ALA A 2 7.97 33.11 2.27
C ALA A 2 8.87 31.88 2.40
N THR A 3 9.27 31.56 3.63
CA THR A 3 9.97 30.33 3.96
C THR A 3 8.98 29.17 3.90
N VAL A 4 9.09 28.33 2.87
CA VAL A 4 8.39 27.04 2.84
C VAL A 4 9.15 26.11 3.77
N VAL A 5 8.61 25.90 4.97
CA VAL A 5 9.03 24.82 5.84
C VAL A 5 8.50 23.54 5.21
N ALA A 6 9.33 22.86 4.42
CA ALA A 6 9.03 21.52 3.95
C ALA A 6 9.07 20.58 5.16
N SER A 7 7.90 20.25 5.68
CA SER A 7 7.71 19.09 6.56
C SER A 7 8.29 17.87 5.84
N GLY A 8 9.28 17.21 6.46
CA GLY A 8 10.19 16.22 5.84
C GLY A 8 9.55 14.91 5.37
N GLY A 9 8.63 14.98 4.40
CA GLY A 9 8.05 13.86 3.70
C GLY A 9 8.41 13.89 2.22
N CYS A 10 8.58 12.70 1.63
CA CYS A 10 8.79 12.54 0.20
C CYS A 10 7.56 13.02 -0.59
N THR A 11 7.76 13.91 -1.58
CA THR A 11 6.68 14.41 -2.46
C THR A 11 6.24 13.33 -3.46
N PRO A 12 5.03 13.42 -4.05
CA PRO A 12 4.62 12.50 -5.12
C PRO A 12 5.62 12.42 -6.29
N GLU A 13 6.19 13.55 -6.70
CA GLU A 13 7.18 13.57 -7.78
C GLU A 13 8.49 12.86 -7.38
N GLN A 14 8.94 13.03 -6.14
CA GLN A 14 10.09 12.28 -5.63
C GLN A 14 9.81 10.77 -5.59
N ARG A 15 8.61 10.34 -5.18
CA ARG A 15 8.22 8.92 -5.21
C ARG A 15 8.17 8.37 -6.64
N ARG A 16 7.62 9.15 -7.58
CA ARG A 16 7.58 8.81 -9.00
C ARG A 16 8.99 8.60 -9.56
N GLN A 17 9.90 9.53 -9.30
CA GLN A 17 11.32 9.41 -9.70
C GLN A 17 11.94 8.11 -9.16
N ILE A 18 11.70 7.78 -7.89
CA ILE A 18 12.18 6.54 -7.28
C ILE A 18 11.59 5.32 -8.00
N CYS A 19 10.30 5.32 -8.35
CA CYS A 19 9.67 4.21 -9.06
C CYS A 19 10.24 4.03 -10.48
N LEU A 20 10.45 5.12 -11.21
CA LEU A 20 11.08 5.10 -12.53
C LEU A 20 12.52 4.54 -12.46
N LEU A 21 13.31 4.96 -11.47
CA LEU A 21 14.66 4.42 -11.25
C LEU A 21 14.66 2.93 -10.89
N LYS A 22 13.58 2.44 -10.28
CA LYS A 22 13.35 1.01 -9.99
C LYS A 22 12.82 0.22 -11.19
N GLY A 23 12.66 0.87 -12.35
CA GLY A 23 12.17 0.24 -13.58
C GLY A 23 10.66 -0.03 -13.60
N VAL A 24 9.88 0.68 -12.77
CA VAL A 24 8.41 0.60 -12.82
C VAL A 24 7.93 1.34 -14.07
N ALA A 25 7.02 0.72 -14.82
CA ALA A 25 6.44 1.33 -16.02
C ALA A 25 5.68 2.62 -15.64
N PRO A 26 5.77 3.71 -16.43
CA PRO A 26 5.08 4.96 -16.10
C PRO A 26 3.57 4.83 -15.88
N GLU A 27 2.92 3.91 -16.60
CA GLU A 27 1.50 3.56 -16.48
C GLU A 27 1.16 2.83 -15.17
N ASP A 28 2.15 2.20 -14.54
CA ASP A 28 2.04 1.52 -13.24
C ASP A 28 2.40 2.45 -12.06
N ILE A 29 2.49 3.76 -12.28
CA ILE A 29 2.73 4.74 -11.22
C ILE A 29 1.52 5.66 -11.10
N ASP A 30 0.88 5.70 -9.93
CA ASP A 30 -0.22 6.62 -9.70
C ASP A 30 0.28 8.08 -9.79
N PRO A 31 -0.22 8.88 -10.75
CA PRO A 31 0.25 10.25 -10.93
C PRO A 31 -0.09 11.18 -9.76
N ALA A 32 -1.11 10.84 -8.94
CA ALA A 32 -1.50 11.66 -7.80
C ALA A 32 -0.58 11.47 -6.59
N THR A 33 -0.14 10.24 -6.33
CA THR A 33 0.63 9.90 -5.12
C THR A 33 2.10 9.55 -5.38
N GLY A 34 2.43 9.18 -6.62
CA GLY A 34 3.75 8.70 -7.05
C GLY A 34 4.07 7.27 -6.64
N TYR A 35 3.08 6.49 -6.17
CA TYR A 35 3.26 5.10 -5.74
C TYR A 35 3.22 4.12 -6.92
N ASP A 36 4.01 3.05 -6.79
CA ASP A 36 3.99 1.86 -7.65
C ASP A 36 2.69 1.09 -7.41
N ILE A 37 1.86 0.99 -8.46
CA ILE A 37 0.59 0.25 -8.51
C ILE A 37 0.67 -0.95 -9.46
N SER A 38 1.88 -1.42 -9.77
CA SER A 38 2.10 -2.64 -10.56
C SER A 38 1.63 -3.90 -9.83
N ASP A 39 1.43 -4.99 -10.59
CA ASP A 39 1.07 -6.31 -10.07
C ASP A 39 2.09 -6.80 -9.04
N ARG A 40 3.37 -6.56 -9.31
CA ARG A 40 4.46 -6.89 -8.40
C ARG A 40 4.31 -6.16 -7.08
N ALA A 41 4.08 -4.85 -7.12
CA ALA A 41 3.92 -4.05 -5.90
C ALA A 41 2.68 -4.49 -5.11
N TYR A 42 1.58 -4.81 -5.79
CA TYR A 42 0.40 -5.38 -5.15
C TYR A 42 0.74 -6.68 -4.39
N GLY A 43 1.41 -7.64 -5.04
CA GLY A 43 1.84 -8.89 -4.41
C GLY A 43 2.75 -8.67 -3.21
N THR A 44 3.82 -7.89 -3.38
CA THR A 44 4.78 -7.59 -2.29
C THR A 44 4.11 -6.91 -1.09
N VAL A 45 3.19 -5.97 -1.31
CA VAL A 45 2.46 -5.32 -0.21
C VAL A 45 1.59 -6.33 0.54
N ARG A 46 0.90 -7.22 -0.16
CA ARG A 46 0.05 -8.25 0.47
C ARG A 46 0.87 -9.25 1.28
N GLU A 47 1.97 -9.74 0.72
CA GLU A 47 2.92 -10.62 1.42
C GLU A 47 3.48 -9.95 2.67
N SER A 48 3.96 -8.72 2.56
CA SER A 48 4.49 -7.98 3.71
C SER A 48 3.46 -7.77 4.83
N TRP A 49 2.19 -7.49 4.48
CA TRP A 49 1.12 -7.37 5.46
C TRP A 49 0.81 -8.71 6.12
N ARG A 50 0.75 -9.79 5.34
CA ARG A 50 0.53 -11.14 5.85
C ARG A 50 1.65 -11.55 6.81
N ASP A 51 2.90 -11.36 6.43
CA ASP A 51 4.06 -11.74 7.25
C ASP A 51 4.04 -10.98 8.57
N TRP A 52 3.77 -9.67 8.51
CA TRP A 52 3.63 -8.84 9.69
C TRP A 52 2.48 -9.31 10.59
N ALA A 53 1.28 -9.50 10.03
CA ALA A 53 0.10 -9.98 10.72
C ALA A 53 0.27 -11.37 11.34
N SER A 54 0.97 -12.28 10.65
CA SER A 54 1.24 -13.63 11.16
C SER A 54 2.26 -13.62 12.30
N SER A 55 3.15 -12.61 12.34
CA SER A 55 4.21 -12.53 13.35
C SER A 55 3.74 -11.95 14.68
N ILE A 56 2.78 -11.02 14.68
CA ILE A 56 2.36 -10.30 15.90
C ILE A 56 0.84 -10.32 16.14
N GLY A 57 0.06 -10.95 15.25
CA GLY A 57 -1.40 -10.85 15.24
C GLY A 57 -1.88 -9.53 14.62
N LEU A 58 -3.20 -9.40 14.47
CA LEU A 58 -3.83 -8.16 14.02
C LEU A 58 -4.67 -7.54 15.12
N SER A 59 -4.46 -6.24 15.37
CA SER A 59 -5.39 -5.46 16.18
C SER A 59 -6.57 -5.02 15.33
N GLU A 60 -7.78 -5.38 15.75
CA GLU A 60 -9.00 -4.85 15.13
C GLU A 60 -9.05 -3.31 15.19
N TYR A 61 -8.60 -2.72 16.30
CA TYR A 61 -8.66 -1.28 16.51
C TYR A 61 -7.59 -0.51 15.71
N TYR A 62 -6.33 -0.97 15.72
CA TYR A 62 -5.22 -0.21 15.12
C TYR A 62 -4.97 -0.56 13.65
N ASP A 63 -5.14 -1.82 13.28
CA ASP A 63 -4.61 -2.32 12.01
C ASP A 63 -5.70 -2.49 10.98
N LEU A 64 -6.86 -3.00 11.39
CA LEU A 64 -7.99 -3.22 10.49
C LEU A 64 -8.44 -1.93 9.76
N PRO A 65 -8.46 -0.73 10.39
CA PRO A 65 -8.80 0.50 9.68
C PRO A 65 -7.74 0.91 8.64
N ARG A 66 -6.45 0.70 8.93
CA ARG A 66 -5.35 0.99 7.98
C ARG A 66 -5.41 0.03 6.81
N TYR A 67 -5.65 -1.23 7.13
CA TYR A 67 -5.85 -2.28 6.17
C TYR A 67 -7.00 -1.97 5.19
N ARG A 68 -8.20 -1.66 5.71
CA ARG A 68 -9.37 -1.30 4.88
C ARG A 68 -9.09 -0.11 3.96
N LYS A 69 -8.32 0.87 4.43
CA LYS A 69 -7.88 2.01 3.59
C LYS A 69 -6.97 1.55 2.45
N THR A 70 -6.02 0.67 2.72
CA THR A 70 -5.14 0.09 1.68
C THR A 70 -5.95 -0.71 0.65
N VAL A 71 -6.91 -1.51 1.08
CA VAL A 71 -7.83 -2.24 0.16
C VAL A 71 -8.60 -1.28 -0.72
N ALA A 72 -9.24 -0.27 -0.14
CA ALA A 72 -10.01 0.71 -0.89
C ALA A 72 -9.13 1.44 -1.93
N LEU A 73 -7.87 1.73 -1.58
CA LEU A 73 -6.91 2.33 -2.49
C LEU A 73 -6.58 1.40 -3.66
N TRP A 74 -6.29 0.13 -3.38
CA TRP A 74 -6.01 -0.86 -4.43
C TRP A 74 -7.23 -1.14 -5.32
N HIS A 75 -8.44 -1.26 -4.77
CA HIS A 75 -9.66 -1.40 -5.57
C HIS A 75 -9.90 -0.22 -6.51
N LYS A 76 -9.50 0.99 -6.10
CA LYS A 76 -9.63 2.19 -6.93
C LYS A 76 -8.67 2.15 -8.13
N PHE A 77 -7.43 1.71 -7.93
CA PHE A 77 -6.40 1.74 -8.96
C PHE A 77 -6.33 0.47 -9.81
N ARG A 78 -6.49 -0.69 -9.17
CA ARG A 78 -6.34 -2.03 -9.75
C ARG A 78 -7.48 -2.96 -9.32
N PRO A 79 -8.72 -2.67 -9.73
CA PRO A 79 -9.88 -3.52 -9.40
C PRO A 79 -9.73 -4.95 -9.95
N ASP A 80 -8.96 -5.11 -11.03
CA ASP A 80 -8.62 -6.39 -11.64
C ASP A 80 -7.86 -7.30 -10.66
N LEU A 81 -6.91 -6.76 -9.90
CA LEU A 81 -6.12 -7.51 -8.92
C LEU A 81 -6.90 -7.85 -7.65
N CYS A 82 -7.82 -6.97 -7.24
CA CYS A 82 -8.53 -7.10 -5.96
C CYS A 82 -9.73 -8.05 -6.00
N SER A 83 -10.10 -8.56 -7.18
CA SER A 83 -11.25 -9.46 -7.35
C SER A 83 -11.15 -10.77 -6.55
N ALA A 84 -9.93 -11.14 -6.12
CA ALA A 84 -9.65 -12.32 -5.31
C ALA A 84 -9.24 -12.00 -3.86
N ASP A 85 -9.31 -10.75 -3.36
CA ASP A 85 -8.76 -10.31 -2.05
C ASP A 85 -9.35 -11.02 -0.79
N ALA A 86 -10.09 -12.12 -0.91
CA ALA A 86 -10.54 -12.93 0.23
C ALA A 86 -9.43 -13.84 0.83
N TRP A 87 -8.48 -14.32 0.01
CA TRP A 87 -7.57 -15.43 0.38
C TRP A 87 -6.48 -15.09 1.41
N TRP A 88 -6.28 -13.82 1.78
CA TRP A 88 -5.05 -13.41 2.45
C TRP A 88 -5.13 -13.24 3.96
N PHE A 89 -6.34 -13.16 4.53
CA PHE A 89 -6.56 -13.34 5.97
C PHE A 89 -6.76 -14.79 6.38
N ASP A 90 -6.83 -15.71 5.44
CA ASP A 90 -6.98 -17.12 5.77
C ASP A 90 -5.84 -17.55 6.68
N GLY A 91 -6.19 -17.96 7.90
CA GLY A 91 -5.25 -18.40 8.93
C GLY A 91 -4.61 -17.28 9.77
N ILE A 92 -5.02 -16.02 9.63
CA ILE A 92 -4.56 -14.92 10.49
C ILE A 92 -5.51 -14.74 11.67
N GLU A 93 -4.99 -14.87 12.90
CA GLU A 93 -5.76 -14.55 14.11
C GLU A 93 -5.91 -13.03 14.28
N ILE A 94 -7.16 -12.60 14.51
CA ILE A 94 -7.50 -11.20 14.80
C ILE A 94 -7.80 -11.11 16.29
N GLU A 95 -7.02 -10.30 16.99
CA GLU A 95 -7.25 -10.02 18.41
C GLU A 95 -8.28 -8.90 18.57
N TRP A 96 -9.32 -9.21 19.34
CA TRP A 96 -10.38 -8.29 19.71
C TRP A 96 -10.01 -7.63 21.04
N HIS A 97 -9.58 -6.36 20.99
CA HIS A 97 -9.26 -5.53 22.16
C HIS A 97 -10.31 -4.45 22.35
#